data_AF-A0A959VZR1-F1
#
_entry.id   AF-A0A959VZR1-F1
#
_cell.length_a   1.000
_cell.length_b   1.000
_cell.length_c   1.000
_cell.angle_alpha   90.00
_cell.angle_beta   90.00
_cell.angle_gamma   90.00
#
_symmetry.space_group_name_H-M   'P 1'
#
loop_
_entity.id
_entity.type
_entity.pdbx_description
1 polymer ?
#
loop_
_entity_poly.entity_id
_entity_poly.type
_entity_poly.pdbx_seq_one_letter_code
_entity_poly.pdbx_strand_id
1 'polypeptide(L)'
;MSKHKHGKPKPEGEWQEPDVPDFVGFKKGEKVWVHTRGGGQVPAIYVGDGENATFFGGPPLAYVVLEDSKEGTEVELDRITARK
;
A
#
# COMPACT_ATOMS: atom_id res chain seq x y z
N MET A 1 -3.43 42.00 46.78
CA MET A 1 -4.10 40.69 46.76
C MET A 1 -4.46 40.36 45.33
N SER A 2 -3.88 39.32 44.74
CA SER A 2 -4.47 38.67 43.57
C SER A 2 -3.96 37.24 43.50
N LYS A 3 -4.84 36.32 43.88
CA LYS A 3 -4.66 34.88 43.68
C LYS A 3 -5.06 34.57 42.25
N HIS A 4 -4.34 33.62 41.66
CA HIS A 4 -4.83 32.44 40.94
C HIS A 4 -3.93 32.11 39.75
N LYS A 5 -3.06 31.13 39.99
CA LYS A 5 -2.52 30.24 38.97
C LYS A 5 -3.68 29.63 38.18
N HIS A 6 -3.57 29.64 36.86
CA HIS A 6 -4.01 28.53 36.01
C HIS A 6 -3.11 28.53 34.78
N GLY A 7 -1.93 27.91 34.92
CA GLY A 7 -1.24 27.41 33.75
C GLY A 7 -2.15 26.35 33.15
N LYS A 8 -2.63 26.56 31.92
CA LYS A 8 -3.25 25.46 31.16
C LYS A 8 -2.21 24.33 31.09
N PRO A 9 -2.54 23.09 31.47
CA PRO A 9 -1.65 21.98 31.20
C PRO A 9 -1.45 21.92 29.69
N LYS A 10 -0.19 22.00 29.26
CA LYS A 10 0.20 21.65 27.89
C LYS A 10 -0.24 20.19 27.70
N PRO A 11 -0.97 19.84 26.61
CA PRO A 11 -1.18 18.44 26.31
C PRO A 11 0.18 17.81 26.06
N GLU A 12 0.65 17.03 27.03
CA GLU A 12 1.72 16.06 26.84
C GLU A 12 1.19 14.97 25.92
N GLY A 13 1.98 14.65 24.90
CA GLY A 13 1.59 13.75 23.83
C GLY A 13 1.54 14.49 22.49
N GLU A 14 2.71 14.74 21.90
CA GLU A 14 2.80 14.69 20.45
C GLU A 14 2.25 13.33 20.03
N TRP A 15 0.99 13.30 19.60
CA TRP A 15 0.52 12.25 18.72
C TRP A 15 1.27 12.47 17.42
N GLN A 16 2.50 11.96 17.35
CA GLN A 16 3.10 11.65 16.07
C GLN A 16 2.15 10.62 15.48
N GLU A 17 1.35 11.06 14.51
CA GLU A 17 0.76 10.13 13.56
C GLU A 17 1.91 9.18 13.17
N PRO A 18 1.79 7.86 13.42
CA PRO A 18 2.83 6.97 12.97
C PRO A 18 3.06 7.30 11.50
N ASP A 19 4.31 7.38 11.08
CA ASP A 19 4.64 7.28 9.66
C ASP A 19 4.17 5.87 9.27
N VAL A 20 2.87 5.74 9.01
CA VAL A 20 2.26 4.61 8.36
C VAL A 20 2.58 4.87 6.91
N PRO A 21 3.67 4.29 6.37
CA PRO A 21 3.91 4.34 4.94
C PRO A 21 2.61 3.98 4.24
N ASP A 22 2.19 4.83 3.31
CA ASP A 22 1.13 4.56 2.35
C ASP A 22 1.40 3.19 1.72
N PHE A 23 0.79 2.14 2.27
CA PHE A 23 1.03 0.72 1.98
C PHE A 23 2.50 0.33 1.66
N VAL A 24 3.18 -0.30 2.64
CA VAL A 24 4.45 -1.01 2.42
C VAL A 24 4.26 -2.12 1.39
N GLY A 25 4.60 -1.86 0.13
CA GLY A 25 4.54 -2.89 -0.89
C GLY A 25 5.42 -2.56 -2.09
N PHE A 26 4.92 -1.67 -2.95
CA PHE A 26 5.53 -1.39 -4.25
C PHE A 26 5.31 0.07 -4.66
N LYS A 27 6.27 0.64 -5.39
CA LYS A 27 6.12 1.98 -5.98
C LYS A 27 5.54 1.89 -7.38
N LYS A 28 4.73 2.87 -7.78
CA LYS A 28 4.28 2.98 -9.18
C LYS A 28 5.50 2.99 -10.12
N GLY A 29 5.45 2.16 -11.15
CA GLY A 29 6.56 1.94 -12.09
C GLY A 29 7.57 0.89 -11.64
N GLU A 30 7.42 0.32 -10.44
CA GLU A 30 8.30 -0.73 -9.93
C GLU A 30 8.11 -2.03 -10.71
N LYS A 31 9.23 -2.71 -10.96
CA LYS A 31 9.27 -4.01 -11.61
C LYS A 31 8.90 -5.09 -10.59
N VAL A 32 7.95 -5.94 -10.96
CA VAL A 32 7.44 -7.00 -10.10
C VAL A 32 7.29 -8.32 -10.83
N TRP A 33 7.23 -9.40 -10.07
CA TRP A 33 6.78 -10.72 -10.52
C TRP A 33 5.32 -10.93 -10.10
N VAL A 34 4.50 -11.38 -11.05
CA VAL A 34 3.13 -11.85 -10.77
C VAL A 34 3.15 -13.37 -10.73
N HIS A 35 2.84 -13.96 -9.58
CA HIS A 35 2.76 -15.41 -9.41
C HIS A 35 1.48 -15.95 -10.07
N THR A 36 1.64 -16.92 -10.96
CA THR A 36 0.53 -17.60 -11.62
C THR A 36 0.05 -18.77 -10.77
N ARG A 37 -1.21 -19.18 -10.94
CA ARG A 37 -1.78 -20.32 -10.22
C ARG A 37 -1.06 -21.65 -10.49
N GLY A 38 -0.32 -21.75 -11.60
CA GLY A 38 0.50 -22.92 -11.96
C GLY A 38 1.88 -22.95 -11.30
N GLY A 39 2.19 -22.01 -10.39
CA GLY A 39 3.51 -21.92 -9.74
C GLY A 39 4.58 -21.20 -10.57
N GLY A 40 4.21 -20.65 -11.72
CA GLY A 40 5.09 -19.80 -12.54
C GLY A 40 5.06 -18.34 -12.10
N GLN A 41 5.87 -17.52 -12.76
CA GLN A 41 5.87 -16.07 -12.58
C GLN A 41 5.89 -15.35 -13.93
N VAL A 42 5.15 -14.25 -14.01
CA VAL A 42 5.09 -13.40 -15.21
C VAL A 42 5.66 -12.02 -14.88
N PRO A 43 6.52 -11.46 -15.73
CA PRO A 43 7.11 -10.14 -15.54
C PRO A 43 6.06 -9.02 -15.70
N ALA A 44 6.01 -8.07 -14.76
CA ALA A 44 5.06 -6.96 -14.80
C ALA A 44 5.59 -5.66 -14.17
N ILE A 45 4.84 -4.57 -14.38
CA ILE A 45 5.08 -3.25 -13.77
C ILE A 45 3.90 -2.89 -12.86
N TYR A 46 4.17 -2.51 -11.62
CA TYR A 46 3.15 -2.05 -10.67
C TYR A 46 2.63 -0.66 -11.05
N VAL A 47 1.30 -0.49 -11.07
CA VAL A 47 0.65 0.77 -11.45
C VAL A 47 -0.03 1.46 -10.27
N GLY A 48 -0.55 0.69 -9.33
CA GLY A 48 -1.27 1.19 -8.16
C GLY A 48 -2.09 0.08 -7.49
N ASP A 49 -2.75 0.44 -6.41
CA ASP A 49 -3.62 -0.43 -5.63
C ASP A 49 -5.05 -0.47 -6.20
N GLY A 50 -5.75 -1.57 -5.94
CA GLY A 50 -7.16 -1.77 -6.27
C GLY A 50 -8.03 -1.57 -5.03
N GLU A 51 -8.36 -0.32 -4.72
CA GLU A 51 -9.05 0.07 -3.48
C GLU A 51 -10.46 -0.55 -3.32
N ASN A 52 -11.12 -0.89 -4.43
CA ASN A 52 -12.52 -1.29 -4.41
C ASN A 52 -12.79 -2.64 -3.74
N ALA A 53 -11.83 -3.58 -3.78
CA ALA A 53 -12.07 -4.94 -3.29
C ALA A 53 -12.16 -5.01 -1.76
N THR A 54 -11.35 -4.24 -1.06
CA THR A 54 -11.28 -4.24 0.40
C THR A 54 -12.58 -3.75 1.03
N PHE A 55 -13.29 -2.83 0.38
CA PHE A 55 -14.57 -2.29 0.86
C PHE A 55 -15.67 -3.35 0.97
N PHE A 56 -15.67 -4.34 0.07
CA PHE A 56 -16.63 -5.44 0.07
C PHE A 56 -16.11 -6.70 0.79
N GLY A 57 -14.99 -6.59 1.53
CA GLY A 57 -14.38 -7.70 2.25
C GLY A 57 -13.57 -8.67 1.36
N GLY A 58 -13.21 -8.26 0.14
CA GLY A 58 -12.30 -8.99 -0.73
C GLY A 58 -10.82 -8.79 -0.35
N PRO A 59 -9.90 -9.59 -0.92
CA PRO A 59 -8.48 -9.41 -0.70
C PRO A 59 -8.00 -8.06 -1.28
N PRO A 60 -6.91 -7.48 -0.75
CA PRO A 60 -6.26 -6.31 -1.37
C PRO A 60 -5.83 -6.64 -2.79
N LEU A 61 -6.17 -5.76 -3.74
CA LEU A 61 -5.82 -5.92 -5.14
C LEU A 61 -4.78 -4.88 -5.57
N ALA A 62 -4.17 -5.12 -6.72
CA ALA A 62 -3.23 -4.22 -7.38
C ALA A 62 -3.43 -4.25 -8.89
N TYR A 63 -3.23 -3.10 -9.52
CA TYR A 63 -3.14 -2.96 -10.97
C TYR A 63 -1.69 -3.10 -11.42
N VAL A 64 -1.47 -3.96 -12.41
CA VAL A 64 -0.16 -4.18 -13.02
C VAL A 64 -0.27 -4.18 -14.55
N VAL A 65 0.84 -3.90 -15.23
CA VAL A 65 0.97 -4.10 -16.68
C VAL A 65 1.92 -5.25 -16.94
N LEU A 66 1.44 -6.29 -17.62
CA LEU A 66 2.27 -7.42 -18.03
C LEU A 66 3.29 -6.94 -19.06
N GLU A 67 4.57 -7.24 -18.86
CA GLU A 67 5.61 -6.72 -19.74
C GLU A 67 5.61 -7.36 -21.13
N ASP A 68 5.15 -8.60 -21.24
CA ASP A 68 5.15 -9.34 -22.50
C ASP A 68 4.03 -8.85 -23.44
N SER A 69 2.79 -8.74 -22.93
CA SER A 69 1.62 -8.34 -23.74
C SER A 69 1.30 -6.85 -23.68
N LYS A 70 1.88 -6.10 -22.72
CA LYS A 70 1.51 -4.70 -22.40
C LYS A 70 0.06 -4.52 -21.96
N GLU A 71 -0.60 -5.60 -21.53
CA GLU A 71 -1.97 -5.55 -21.03
C GLU A 71 -2.00 -5.19 -19.54
N GLY A 72 -2.94 -4.31 -19.18
CA GLY A 72 -3.26 -4.01 -17.79
C GLY A 72 -4.13 -5.11 -17.18
N THR A 73 -3.81 -5.56 -15.97
CA THR A 73 -4.57 -6.57 -15.25
C THR A 73 -4.64 -6.25 -13.76
N GLU A 74 -5.68 -6.75 -13.11
CA GLU A 74 -5.87 -6.67 -11.66
C GLU A 74 -5.50 -8.02 -11.05
N VAL A 75 -4.68 -7.98 -10.00
CA VAL A 75 -4.20 -9.18 -9.31
C VAL A 75 -4.25 -8.96 -7.80
N GLU A 76 -4.36 -10.05 -7.04
CA GLU A 76 -4.25 -10.00 -5.59
C GLU A 76 -2.83 -9.57 -5.19
N LEU A 77 -2.72 -8.68 -4.20
CA LEU A 77 -1.46 -8.09 -3.79
C LEU A 77 -0.48 -9.15 -3.24
N ASP A 78 -1.00 -10.22 -2.63
CA ASP A 78 -0.22 -11.35 -2.12
C ASP A 78 0.42 -12.22 -3.22
N ARG A 79 -0.05 -12.07 -4.47
CA ARG A 79 0.51 -12.75 -5.65
C ARG A 79 1.60 -11.93 -6.34
N ILE A 80 2.04 -10.83 -5.75
CA ILE A 80 3.09 -9.96 -6.31
C ILE A 80 4.33 -9.99 -5.43
N THR A 81 5.51 -10.11 -6.04
CA THR A 81 6.81 -9.93 -5.37
C THR A 81 7.71 -8.97 -6.13
N ALA A 82 8.64 -8.31 -5.43
CA ALA A 82 9.58 -7.37 -6.05
C ALA A 82 10.52 -8.09 -7.01
N ARG A 83 10.76 -7.51 -8.19
CA ARG A 83 11.75 -8.00 -9.15
C ARG A 83 12.95 -7.05 -9.18
N LYS A 84 14.01 -7.47 -8.48
CA LYS A 84 15.29 -6.76 -8.42
C LYS A 84 16.06 -6.83 -9.73
#